data_AF-A0A258NR66-F1
#
_entry.id   AF-A0A258NR66-F1
#
_cell.length_a   1.000
_cell.length_b   1.000
_cell.length_c   1.000
_cell.angle_alpha   90.00
_cell.angle_beta   90.00
_cell.angle_gamma   90.00
#
_symmetry.space_group_name_H-M   'P 1'
#
loop_
_entity.id
_entity.type
_entity.pdbx_description
1 polymer ?
#
loop_
_entity_poly.entity_id
_entity_poly.type
_entity_poly.pdbx_seq_one_letter_code
_entity_poly.pdbx_strand_id
1 'polypeptide(L)'
;MSKEDIAKIAELFHPSVDDPDHDRFKHEYGVLTIEEMADRMKCTPEMVREREVAGDLFAAHTPDRAGGELYPKFQLDERVDRALLKRIIQEYRDAGVSTTLLWSFLRGRQKEFAGFTPMEMMLGASAPAYDSLTPEEWSVAFLDVVSEELSRVRWVWGVELR
;
A
#
# COMPACT_ATOMS: atom_id res chain seq x y z
N MET A 1 19.31 10.31 7.80
CA MET A 1 19.54 9.99 6.38
C MET A 1 19.42 11.26 5.57
N SER A 2 20.12 11.33 4.43
CA SER A 2 19.96 12.44 3.49
C SER A 2 18.73 12.20 2.58
N LYS A 3 18.22 13.27 1.95
CA LYS A 3 17.16 13.16 0.94
C LYS A 3 17.57 12.28 -0.25
N GLU A 4 18.86 12.23 -0.57
CA GLU A 4 19.39 11.36 -1.63
C GLU A 4 19.30 9.88 -1.26
N ASP A 5 19.45 9.53 0.02
CA ASP A 5 19.34 8.14 0.48
C ASP A 5 17.89 7.64 0.42
N ILE A 6 16.93 8.51 0.75
CA ILE A 6 15.49 8.22 0.65
C ILE A 6 15.10 8.05 -0.83
N ALA A 7 15.62 8.88 -1.72
CA ALA A 7 15.38 8.75 -3.16
C ALA A 7 15.90 7.42 -3.72
N LYS A 8 17.11 6.98 -3.33
CA LYS A 8 17.67 5.69 -3.72
C LYS A 8 16.86 4.50 -3.19
N ILE A 9 16.35 4.61 -1.96
CA ILE A 9 15.48 3.58 -1.39
C ILE A 9 14.12 3.57 -2.09
N ALA A 10 13.56 4.73 -2.43
CA ALA A 10 12.34 4.81 -3.23
C ALA A 10 12.51 4.16 -4.61
N GLU A 11 13.69 4.28 -5.25
CA GLU A 11 14.00 3.57 -6.49
C GLU A 11 14.02 2.05 -6.35
N LEU A 12 14.46 1.51 -5.20
CA LEU A 12 14.36 0.05 -4.92
C LEU A 12 12.90 -0.44 -4.83
N PHE A 13 11.97 0.48 -4.61
CA PHE A 13 10.53 0.21 -4.57
C PHE A 13 9.79 0.69 -5.82
N HIS A 14 10.48 1.15 -6.86
CA HIS A 14 9.83 1.45 -8.13
C HIS A 14 9.28 0.16 -8.75
N PRO A 15 8.05 0.16 -9.27
CA PRO A 15 7.54 -0.97 -10.03
C PRO A 15 8.42 -1.22 -11.26
N SER A 16 8.64 -2.50 -11.56
CA SER A 16 9.37 -2.94 -12.74
C SER A 16 8.54 -2.64 -14.00
N VAL A 17 9.11 -1.82 -14.89
CA VAL A 17 8.86 -1.62 -16.33
C VAL A 17 7.94 -0.46 -16.76
N ASP A 18 8.43 0.25 -17.77
CA ASP A 18 7.79 1.26 -18.61
C ASP A 18 6.52 0.73 -19.31
N ASP A 19 5.36 1.17 -18.83
CA ASP A 19 4.05 0.99 -19.45
C ASP A 19 3.34 2.35 -19.38
N PRO A 20 2.94 2.96 -20.51
CA PRO A 20 2.42 4.32 -20.55
C PRO A 20 1.12 4.51 -19.73
N ASP A 21 0.36 3.44 -19.46
CA ASP A 21 -0.81 3.52 -18.58
C ASP A 21 -0.43 3.57 -17.09
N HIS A 22 0.73 3.01 -16.73
CA HIS A 22 1.31 3.08 -15.38
C HIS A 22 2.02 4.42 -15.10
N ASP A 23 2.49 5.13 -16.14
CA ASP A 23 3.12 6.44 -16.00
C ASP A 23 2.18 7.47 -15.32
N ARG A 24 0.85 7.31 -15.46
CA ARG A 24 -0.14 8.14 -14.77
C ARG A 24 0.00 8.11 -13.24
N PHE A 25 0.41 6.98 -12.66
CA PHE A 25 0.43 6.77 -11.21
C PHE A 25 1.85 6.77 -10.63
N LYS A 26 2.88 6.92 -11.47
CA LYS A 26 4.30 6.88 -11.10
C LYS A 26 4.65 7.74 -9.89
N HIS A 27 4.04 8.91 -9.76
CA HIS A 27 4.27 9.84 -8.63
C HIS A 27 3.64 9.40 -7.29
N GLU A 28 2.74 8.42 -7.30
CA GLU A 28 2.05 7.91 -6.11
C GLU A 28 2.74 6.69 -5.49
N TYR A 29 3.65 6.05 -6.22
CA TYR A 29 4.54 5.00 -5.71
C TYR A 29 5.63 5.51 -4.75
N GLY A 30 5.74 6.83 -4.56
CA GLY A 30 6.71 7.43 -3.65
C GLY A 30 6.44 7.08 -2.19
N VAL A 31 7.50 7.14 -1.38
CA VAL A 31 7.44 7.00 0.08
C VAL A 31 7.98 8.25 0.75
N LEU A 32 7.51 8.51 1.96
CA LEU A 32 7.83 9.69 2.76
C LEU A 32 8.47 9.28 4.07
N THR A 33 9.35 10.11 4.61
CA THR A 33 9.70 9.96 6.04
C THR A 33 8.53 10.40 6.92
N ILE A 34 8.60 10.08 8.21
CA ILE A 34 7.60 10.52 9.17
C ILE A 34 7.49 12.05 9.25
N GLU A 35 8.60 12.78 9.13
CA GLU A 35 8.63 14.24 9.11
C GLU A 35 7.95 14.81 7.86
N GLU A 36 8.20 14.21 6.70
CA GLU A 36 7.58 14.61 5.44
C GLU A 36 6.08 14.28 5.37
N MET A 37 5.68 13.16 5.99
CA MET A 37 4.29 12.77 6.16
C MET A 37 3.57 13.78 7.08
N ALA A 38 4.16 14.08 8.23
CA ALA A 38 3.63 15.05 9.19
C ALA A 38 3.48 16.46 8.59
N ASP A 39 4.48 16.94 7.83
CA ASP A 39 4.40 18.23 7.15
C ASP A 39 3.26 18.26 6.10
N ARG A 40 3.09 17.20 5.30
CA ARG A 40 1.98 17.14 4.34
C ARG A 40 0.62 17.08 5.02
N MET A 41 0.52 16.35 6.13
CA MET A 41 -0.70 16.24 6.93
C MET A 41 -0.97 17.47 7.82
N LYS A 42 -0.01 18.40 7.90
CA LYS A 42 -0.06 19.58 8.77
C LYS A 42 -0.27 19.20 10.24
N CYS A 43 0.45 18.18 10.70
CA CYS A 43 0.44 17.67 12.07
C CYS A 43 1.86 17.39 12.61
N THR A 44 1.97 16.80 13.80
CA THR A 44 3.26 16.37 14.37
C THR A 44 3.60 14.94 13.95
N PRO A 45 4.89 14.54 13.95
CA PRO A 45 5.28 13.14 13.76
C PRO A 45 4.60 12.19 14.75
N GLU A 46 4.37 12.61 15.99
CA GLU A 46 3.66 11.82 17.00
C GLU A 46 2.23 11.50 16.57
N MET A 47 1.49 12.47 16.03
CA MET A 47 0.14 12.24 15.50
C MET A 47 0.13 11.31 14.28
N VAL A 48 1.21 11.28 13.49
CA VAL A 48 1.36 10.29 12.40
C VAL A 48 1.47 8.89 12.98
N ARG A 49 2.27 8.70 14.05
CA ARG A 49 2.39 7.40 14.74
C ARG A 49 1.07 6.97 15.39
N GLU A 50 0.35 7.89 16.01
CA GLU A 50 -0.97 7.59 16.58
C GLU A 50 -1.94 7.08 15.52
N ARG A 51 -1.96 7.71 14.34
CA ARG A 51 -2.78 7.27 13.21
C ARG A 51 -2.31 5.95 12.62
N GLU A 52 -1.00 5.74 12.55
CA GLU A 52 -0.45 4.45 12.19
C GLU A 52 -0.93 3.37 13.17
N VAL A 53 -0.76 3.56 14.48
CA VAL A 53 -1.23 2.62 15.51
C VAL A 53 -2.73 2.37 15.38
N ALA A 54 -3.53 3.41 15.14
CA ALA A 54 -4.97 3.31 14.92
C ALA A 54 -5.38 2.57 13.61
N GLY A 55 -4.42 2.26 12.74
CA GLY A 55 -4.62 1.59 11.45
C GLY A 55 -5.15 2.52 10.36
N ASP A 56 -5.12 3.84 10.59
CA ASP A 56 -5.52 4.84 9.58
C ASP A 56 -4.42 5.06 8.53
N LEU A 57 -3.19 4.68 8.86
CA LEU A 57 -2.01 4.70 8.01
C LEU A 57 -1.19 3.43 8.27
N PHE A 58 -0.25 3.14 7.38
CA PHE A 58 0.80 2.16 7.62
C PHE A 58 2.16 2.69 7.18
N ALA A 59 3.20 2.28 7.91
CA ALA A 59 4.57 2.36 7.43
C ALA A 59 4.98 1.06 6.73
N ALA A 60 5.82 1.21 5.72
CA ALA A 60 6.65 0.15 5.16
C ALA A 60 8.08 0.31 5.68
N HIS A 61 8.82 -0.80 5.68
CA HIS A 61 10.23 -0.80 6.02
C HIS A 61 11.07 -1.27 4.83
N THR A 62 12.29 -0.76 4.75
CA THR A 62 13.34 -1.36 3.93
C THR A 62 13.61 -2.81 4.38
N PRO A 63 14.07 -3.70 3.48
CA PRO A 63 14.33 -5.10 3.81
C PRO A 63 15.27 -5.30 5.01
N ASP A 64 16.21 -4.39 5.22
CA ASP A 64 17.18 -4.36 6.33
C ASP A 64 16.77 -3.42 7.47
N ARG A 65 15.60 -2.77 7.36
CA ARG A 65 15.15 -1.65 8.20
C ARG A 65 16.14 -0.49 8.24
N ALA A 66 17.14 -0.45 7.35
CA ALA A 66 18.04 0.66 7.26
C ALA A 66 17.26 1.87 6.78
N GLY A 67 17.22 2.88 7.65
CA GLY A 67 16.56 4.14 7.36
C GLY A 67 15.16 4.34 7.95
N GLY A 68 14.67 3.38 8.74
CA GLY A 68 13.47 3.55 9.54
C GLY A 68 12.16 3.35 8.78
N GLU A 69 11.09 3.90 9.34
CA GLU A 69 9.73 3.82 8.80
C GLU A 69 9.58 4.74 7.58
N LEU A 70 9.02 4.19 6.50
CA LEU A 70 8.71 4.91 5.27
C LEU A 70 7.22 4.81 5.02
N TYR A 71 6.55 5.95 4.86
CA TYR A 71 5.11 6.05 4.72
C TYR A 71 4.75 6.20 3.25
N PRO A 72 4.03 5.24 2.63
CA PRO A 72 3.58 5.39 1.25
C PRO A 72 2.76 6.67 1.03
N LYS A 73 3.15 7.47 0.05
CA LYS A 73 2.58 8.80 -0.23
C LYS A 73 1.12 8.73 -0.65
N PHE A 74 0.73 7.69 -1.40
CA PHE A 74 -0.63 7.54 -1.94
C PHE A 74 -1.71 7.58 -0.86
N GLN A 75 -1.40 7.23 0.40
CA GLN A 75 -2.34 7.27 1.54
C GLN A 75 -2.89 8.68 1.83
N LEU A 76 -2.25 9.72 1.27
CA LEU A 76 -2.69 11.11 1.35
C LEU A 76 -3.54 11.55 0.16
N ASP A 77 -3.61 10.76 -0.92
CA ASP A 77 -4.40 11.07 -2.11
C ASP A 77 -5.90 11.07 -1.76
N GLU A 78 -6.62 12.08 -2.24
CA GLU A 78 -8.04 12.25 -1.95
C GLU A 78 -8.94 11.17 -2.56
N ARG A 79 -8.45 10.48 -3.60
CA ARG A 79 -9.16 9.40 -4.28
C ARG A 79 -9.16 8.10 -3.47
N VAL A 80 -8.23 7.96 -2.54
CA VAL A 80 -8.13 6.75 -1.71
C VAL A 80 -9.32 6.66 -0.78
N ASP A 81 -10.08 5.57 -0.92
CA ASP A 81 -11.06 5.16 0.08
C ASP A 81 -10.34 4.78 1.39
N ARG A 82 -10.37 5.70 2.35
CA ARG A 82 -9.73 5.53 3.67
C ARG A 82 -10.36 4.41 4.48
N ALA A 83 -11.66 4.15 4.32
CA ALA A 83 -12.33 3.08 5.04
C ALA A 83 -11.88 1.71 4.51
N LEU A 84 -11.78 1.56 3.18
CA LEU A 84 -11.22 0.36 2.60
C LEU A 84 -9.75 0.18 2.99
N LEU A 85 -8.92 1.21 2.86
CA LEU A 85 -7.50 1.12 3.23
C LEU A 85 -7.32 0.64 4.67
N LYS A 86 -8.10 1.18 5.61
CA LYS A 86 -8.09 0.76 7.01
C LYS A 86 -8.45 -0.71 7.19
N ARG A 87 -9.44 -1.22 6.44
CA ARG A 87 -9.79 -2.65 6.43
C ARG A 87 -8.64 -3.50 5.92
N ILE A 88 -8.01 -3.11 4.81
CA ILE A 88 -6.86 -3.83 4.25
C ILE A 88 -5.69 -3.88 5.25
N ILE A 89 -5.38 -2.76 5.92
CA ILE A 89 -4.35 -2.71 6.97
C ILE A 89 -4.69 -3.68 8.10
N GLN A 90 -5.97 -3.72 8.52
CA GLN A 90 -6.42 -4.62 9.56
C GLN A 90 -6.27 -6.10 9.17
N GLU A 91 -6.62 -6.49 7.93
CA GLU A 91 -6.45 -7.86 7.43
C GLU A 91 -4.99 -8.33 7.53
N TYR A 92 -4.04 -7.48 7.14
CA TYR A 92 -2.61 -7.81 7.27
C TYR A 92 -2.15 -7.94 8.73
N ARG A 93 -2.67 -7.08 9.63
CA ARG A 93 -2.37 -7.15 11.08
C ARG A 93 -2.93 -8.40 11.71
N ASP A 94 -4.19 -8.73 11.44
CA ASP A 94 -4.85 -9.95 11.92
C ASP A 94 -4.17 -11.20 11.33
N ALA A 95 -3.57 -11.06 10.16
CA ALA A 95 -2.76 -12.10 9.58
C ALA A 95 -1.39 -12.31 10.22
N GLY A 96 -0.95 -11.40 11.09
CA GLY A 96 0.40 -11.42 11.69
C GLY A 96 1.50 -11.12 10.65
N VAL A 97 1.15 -10.49 9.53
CA VAL A 97 2.04 -10.23 8.40
C VAL A 97 2.52 -8.78 8.45
N SER A 98 3.78 -8.55 8.08
CA SER A 98 4.36 -7.20 8.02
C SER A 98 3.63 -6.29 7.02
N THR A 99 3.42 -5.04 7.38
CA THR A 99 2.91 -3.98 6.48
C THR A 99 3.88 -3.64 5.34
N THR A 100 5.16 -4.07 5.42
CA THR A 100 6.05 -4.06 4.25
C THR A 100 5.55 -4.98 3.14
N LEU A 101 4.95 -6.12 3.49
CA LEU A 101 4.37 -7.04 2.50
C LEU A 101 3.07 -6.49 1.93
N LEU A 102 2.27 -5.77 2.72
CA LEU A 102 1.18 -4.95 2.21
C LEU A 102 1.70 -3.95 1.16
N TRP A 103 2.78 -3.24 1.46
CA TRP A 103 3.36 -2.30 0.50
C TRP A 103 3.82 -2.97 -0.80
N SER A 104 4.40 -4.17 -0.70
CA SER A 104 4.80 -4.95 -1.87
C SER A 104 3.58 -5.40 -2.70
N PHE A 105 2.52 -5.88 -2.04
CA PHE A 105 1.28 -6.26 -2.71
C PHE A 105 0.64 -5.09 -3.45
N LEU A 106 0.51 -3.93 -2.79
CA LEU A 106 -0.11 -2.73 -3.36
C LEU A 106 0.60 -2.22 -4.61
N ARG A 107 1.89 -2.57 -4.80
CA ARG A 107 2.69 -2.23 -5.98
C ARG A 107 2.84 -3.37 -6.99
N GLY A 108 2.35 -4.57 -6.67
CA GLY A 108 2.40 -5.73 -7.54
C GLY A 108 1.22 -5.74 -8.50
N ARG A 109 1.47 -6.05 -9.78
CA ARG A 109 0.39 -6.22 -10.77
C ARG A 109 -0.48 -7.42 -10.39
N GLN A 110 -1.80 -7.25 -10.42
CA GLN A 110 -2.75 -8.33 -10.14
C GLN A 110 -3.49 -8.70 -11.43
N LYS A 111 -3.67 -10.01 -11.66
CA LYS A 111 -4.40 -10.48 -12.84
C LYS A 111 -5.88 -10.16 -12.73
N GLU A 112 -6.39 -10.24 -11.50
CA GLU A 112 -7.74 -9.94 -11.08
C GLU A 112 -8.09 -8.47 -11.38
N PHE A 113 -7.11 -7.57 -11.33
CA PHE A 113 -7.23 -6.16 -11.68
C PHE A 113 -6.79 -5.86 -13.12
N ALA A 114 -6.90 -6.83 -14.04
CA ALA A 114 -6.52 -6.68 -15.46
C ALA A 114 -5.07 -6.19 -15.67
N GLY A 115 -4.18 -6.48 -14.73
CA GLY A 115 -2.78 -6.06 -14.76
C GLY A 115 -2.48 -4.76 -14.04
N PHE A 116 -3.46 -4.03 -13.52
CA PHE A 116 -3.22 -2.88 -12.63
C PHE A 116 -2.74 -3.35 -11.24
N THR A 117 -2.08 -2.45 -10.52
CA THR A 117 -1.75 -2.69 -9.12
C THR A 117 -2.96 -2.37 -8.22
N PRO A 118 -3.05 -2.96 -7.02
CA PRO A 118 -4.12 -2.63 -6.08
C PRO A 118 -4.14 -1.13 -5.74
N MET A 119 -2.97 -0.49 -5.65
CA MET A 119 -2.88 0.95 -5.42
C MET A 119 -3.52 1.74 -6.57
N GLU A 120 -3.27 1.36 -7.82
CA GLU A 120 -3.84 2.04 -8.99
C GLU A 120 -5.35 1.88 -9.07
N MET A 121 -5.85 0.68 -8.75
CA MET A 121 -7.29 0.45 -8.61
C MET A 121 -7.90 1.38 -7.56
N MET A 122 -7.25 1.55 -6.39
CA MET A 122 -7.69 2.51 -5.36
C MET A 122 -7.62 3.97 -5.81
N LEU A 123 -6.77 4.29 -6.80
CA LEU A 123 -6.61 5.63 -7.37
C LEU A 123 -7.47 5.88 -8.62
N GLY A 124 -8.37 4.94 -8.94
CA GLY A 124 -9.34 5.05 -10.03
C GLY A 124 -8.84 4.52 -11.38
N ALA A 125 -7.94 3.52 -11.38
CA ALA A 125 -7.76 2.68 -12.57
C ALA A 125 -9.05 1.91 -12.86
N SER A 126 -9.31 1.69 -14.15
CA SER A 126 -10.54 1.08 -14.64
C SER A 126 -10.23 -0.33 -15.11
N ALA A 127 -10.87 -1.31 -14.49
CA ALA A 127 -10.76 -2.71 -14.86
C ALA A 127 -12.16 -3.22 -15.21
N PRO A 128 -12.36 -3.87 -16.38
CA PRO A 128 -13.70 -4.21 -16.86
C PRO A 128 -14.56 -5.03 -15.88
N ALA A 129 -13.95 -5.88 -15.05
CA ALA A 129 -14.64 -6.68 -14.04
C ALA A 129 -15.12 -5.85 -12.82
N TYR A 130 -14.58 -4.65 -12.63
CA TYR A 130 -14.85 -3.77 -11.50
C TYR A 130 -15.68 -2.53 -11.89
N ASP A 131 -15.66 -2.11 -13.16
CA ASP A 131 -16.33 -0.89 -13.63
C ASP A 131 -17.86 -0.91 -13.45
N SER A 132 -18.48 -2.09 -13.39
CA SER A 132 -19.92 -2.28 -13.21
C SER A 132 -20.36 -2.48 -11.76
N LEU A 133 -19.40 -2.60 -10.83
CA LEU A 133 -19.69 -2.87 -9.42
C LEU A 133 -20.16 -1.60 -8.70
N THR A 134 -21.08 -1.77 -7.76
CA THR A 134 -21.36 -0.73 -6.78
C THR A 134 -20.15 -0.54 -5.85
N PRO A 135 -20.02 0.61 -5.15
CA PRO A 135 -18.90 0.83 -4.22
C PRO A 135 -18.74 -0.25 -3.13
N GLU A 136 -19.86 -0.83 -2.68
CA GLU A 136 -19.86 -1.90 -1.68
C GLU A 136 -19.36 -3.22 -2.28
N GLU A 137 -19.89 -3.62 -3.44
CA GLU A 137 -19.43 -4.82 -4.17
C GLU A 137 -17.96 -4.70 -4.57
N TRP A 138 -17.53 -3.51 -4.99
CA TRP A 138 -16.14 -3.22 -5.31
C TRP A 138 -15.23 -3.44 -4.10
N SER A 139 -15.63 -2.93 -2.93
CA SER A 139 -14.88 -3.11 -1.68
C SER A 139 -14.78 -4.58 -1.25
N VAL A 140 -15.86 -5.34 -1.42
CA VAL A 140 -15.88 -6.79 -1.12
C VAL A 140 -14.94 -7.54 -2.08
N ALA A 141 -15.09 -7.33 -3.39
CA ALA A 141 -14.25 -7.99 -4.39
C ALA A 141 -12.76 -7.65 -4.21
N PHE A 142 -12.44 -6.40 -3.85
CA PHE A 142 -11.06 -6.01 -3.54
C PHE A 142 -10.50 -6.76 -2.34
N LEU A 143 -11.28 -6.92 -1.27
CA LEU A 143 -10.86 -7.64 -0.07
C LEU A 143 -10.73 -9.15 -0.31
N ASP A 144 -11.48 -9.73 -1.25
CA ASP A 144 -11.27 -11.12 -1.66
C ASP A 144 -9.88 -11.32 -2.27
N VAL A 145 -9.41 -10.38 -3.12
CA VAL A 145 -8.04 -10.40 -3.68
C VAL A 145 -6.99 -10.26 -2.56
N VAL A 146 -7.23 -9.40 -1.56
CA VAL A 146 -6.35 -9.27 -0.40
C VAL A 146 -6.29 -10.57 0.41
N SER A 147 -7.43 -11.22 0.63
CA SER A 147 -7.51 -12.50 1.34
C SER A 147 -6.77 -13.61 0.60
N GLU A 148 -6.89 -13.64 -0.73
CA GLU A 148 -6.13 -14.57 -1.58
C GLU A 148 -4.62 -14.33 -1.44
N GLU A 149 -4.16 -13.07 -1.51
CA GLU A 149 -2.73 -12.74 -1.31
C GLU A 149 -2.25 -13.18 0.08
N LEU A 150 -3.00 -12.87 1.14
CA LEU A 150 -2.63 -13.26 2.50
C LEU A 150 -2.56 -14.78 2.66
N SER A 151 -3.42 -15.53 1.97
CA SER A 151 -3.35 -17.00 1.95
C SER A 151 -2.05 -17.51 1.33
N ARG A 152 -1.58 -16.87 0.24
CA ARG A 152 -0.32 -17.22 -0.44
C ARG A 152 0.88 -16.87 0.44
N VAL A 153 0.90 -15.68 1.03
CA VAL A 153 1.98 -15.23 1.92
C VAL A 153 2.08 -16.15 3.14
N ARG A 154 0.97 -16.45 3.83
CA ARG A 154 0.99 -17.37 4.98
C ARG A 154 1.57 -18.75 4.65
N TRP A 155 1.26 -19.26 3.45
CA TRP A 155 1.75 -20.56 3.00
C TRP A 155 3.26 -20.56 2.69
N VAL A 156 3.78 -19.48 2.10
CA VAL A 156 5.22 -19.33 1.80
C VAL A 156 6.07 -19.17 3.07
N TRP A 157 5.53 -18.55 4.12
CA TRP A 157 6.26 -18.27 5.35
C TRP A 157 5.96 -19.25 6.50
N GLY A 158 5.24 -20.35 6.23
CA GLY A 158 5.08 -21.47 7.16
C GLY A 158 4.39 -21.11 8.47
N VAL A 159 3.43 -20.18 8.47
CA VAL A 159 2.60 -19.92 9.65
C VAL A 159 1.46 -20.94 9.65
N GLU A 160 1.79 -22.15 10.14
CA GLU A 160 0.81 -23.19 10.45
C GLU A 160 0.03 -22.77 11.71
N LEU A 161 -1.27 -22.49 11.57
CA LEU A 161 -2.13 -22.18 12.71
C LEU A 161 -2.21 -23.43 13.62
N ARG A 162 -1.75 -23.29 14.86
CA ARG A 162 -2.13 -24.17 15.97
C ARG A 162 -3.40 -23.67 16.63
#